data_AF-A0A377XN42-F1
#
_entry.id   AF-A0A377XN42-F1
#
_cell.length_a   1.000
_cell.length_b   1.000
_cell.length_c   1.000
_cell.angle_alpha   90.00
_cell.angle_beta   90.00
_cell.angle_gamma   90.00
#
_symmetry.space_group_name_H-M   'P 1'
#
loop_
_entity.id
_entity.type
_entity.pdbx_description
1 polymer ?
#
loop_
_entity_poly.entity_id
_entity_poly.type
_entity_poly.pdbx_seq_one_letter_code
_entity_poly.pdbx_strand_id
1 'polypeptide(L)'
;MVNPPGYDLSQDASTLIADVQHELTVGEAKHDITESMLEIATGGCRDISHAQIQLSAIQQAVQRAALRHHLQICGGGSHPFHAWQRQQISDNPRYVKTVEHFGYLAQQATVFGQHVHVGCQSGDDAIYLLHGLSRFVPHFIALNAASPWFDSTDSRFACSRLNRFSSYPDNGPMPWVADWQGFRRLFRQLSYTSMIDSMKDLHWDIRPSPQFGTVEVRVMDTP
;
A
#
# COMPACT_ATOMS: atom_id res chain seq x y z
N MET A 1 5.75 10.90 -4.25
CA MET A 1 5.91 12.37 -4.45
C MET A 1 7.09 12.59 -5.38
N VAL A 2 7.09 13.66 -6.18
CA VAL A 2 8.14 13.94 -7.17
C VAL A 2 8.71 15.35 -7.01
N ASN A 3 9.99 15.51 -7.35
CA ASN A 3 10.74 16.77 -7.21
C ASN A 3 10.99 17.45 -8.58
N PRO A 4 10.29 18.54 -8.92
CA PRO A 4 10.58 19.35 -10.10
C PRO A 4 11.99 19.99 -10.09
N PRO A 5 12.56 20.33 -11.25
CA PRO A 5 12.03 20.10 -12.60
C PRO A 5 12.36 18.70 -13.16
N GLY A 6 13.14 17.90 -12.42
CA GLY A 6 13.56 16.56 -12.87
C GLY A 6 12.48 15.49 -12.75
N TYR A 7 11.50 15.71 -11.86
CA TYR A 7 10.38 14.81 -11.58
C TYR A 7 10.81 13.41 -11.11
N ASP A 8 12.01 13.26 -10.55
CA ASP A 8 12.40 12.03 -9.86
C ASP A 8 11.70 11.96 -8.49
N LEU A 9 11.64 10.77 -7.91
CA LEU A 9 11.06 10.55 -6.59
C LEU A 9 11.80 11.37 -5.51
N SER A 10 11.05 12.22 -4.80
CA SER A 10 11.56 13.00 -3.66
C SER A 10 11.94 12.10 -2.48
N GLN A 11 12.75 12.58 -1.55
CA GLN A 11 13.08 11.90 -0.29
C GLN A 11 12.60 12.73 0.92
N ASP A 12 11.52 13.50 0.73
CA ASP A 12 11.05 14.52 1.67
C ASP A 12 9.65 14.19 2.23
N ALA A 13 9.26 12.90 2.25
CA ALA A 13 7.98 12.46 2.80
C ALA A 13 7.80 12.97 4.23
N SER A 14 8.85 12.83 5.05
CA SER A 14 8.85 13.25 6.45
C SER A 14 8.43 14.70 6.62
N THR A 15 9.04 15.59 5.83
CA THR A 15 8.76 17.02 5.86
C THR A 15 7.34 17.32 5.42
N LEU A 16 6.88 16.69 4.33
CA LEU A 16 5.53 16.91 3.83
C LEU A 16 4.46 16.39 4.80
N ILE A 17 4.68 15.23 5.40
CA ILE A 17 3.77 14.60 6.37
C ILE A 17 3.64 15.48 7.61
N ALA A 18 4.76 15.95 8.17
CA ALA A 18 4.75 16.83 9.33
C ALA A 18 3.97 18.12 9.08
N ASP A 19 4.07 18.70 7.88
CA ASP A 19 3.33 19.90 7.49
C ASP A 19 1.82 19.63 7.33
N VAL A 20 1.45 18.58 6.59
CA VAL A 20 0.04 18.31 6.28
C VAL A 20 -0.74 17.76 7.47
N GLN A 21 -0.11 17.02 8.39
CA GLN A 21 -0.80 16.34 9.49
C GLN A 21 -1.57 17.31 10.40
N HIS A 22 -1.13 18.56 10.52
CA HIS A 22 -1.82 19.60 11.27
C HIS A 22 -3.04 20.20 10.54
N GLU A 23 -3.12 20.07 9.21
CA GLU A 23 -4.25 20.55 8.40
C GLU A 23 -5.38 19.50 8.29
N LEU A 24 -5.09 18.22 8.51
CA LEU A 24 -6.05 17.14 8.35
C LEU A 24 -7.01 17.07 9.54
N THR A 25 -8.29 17.35 9.29
CA THR A 25 -9.38 17.21 10.27
C THR A 25 -10.03 15.83 10.24
N VAL A 26 -9.89 15.11 9.12
CA VAL A 26 -10.40 13.75 8.92
C VAL A 26 -9.40 12.97 8.06
N GLY A 27 -9.23 11.69 8.36
CA GLY A 27 -8.25 10.83 7.72
C GLY A 27 -6.84 11.05 8.25
N GLU A 28 -5.86 10.49 7.56
CA GLU A 28 -4.45 10.56 7.93
C GLU A 28 -3.54 10.63 6.69
N ALA A 29 -2.35 11.19 6.89
CA ALA A 29 -1.22 11.11 5.99
C ALA A 29 -0.06 10.52 6.77
N LYS A 30 0.61 9.51 6.21
CA LYS A 30 1.68 8.78 6.90
C LYS A 30 2.72 8.24 5.94
N HIS A 31 3.82 7.79 6.51
CA HIS A 31 4.87 7.09 5.80
C HIS A 31 4.44 5.68 5.41
N ASP A 32 4.88 5.27 4.23
CA ASP A 32 5.09 3.86 3.91
C ASP A 32 6.59 3.54 4.00
N ILE A 33 7.06 2.45 3.38
CA ILE A 33 8.43 1.93 3.50
C ILE A 33 9.53 2.91 3.07
N THR A 34 9.25 3.87 2.19
CA THR A 34 10.26 4.80 1.65
C THR A 34 9.91 6.27 1.85
N GLU A 35 10.93 7.13 1.91
CA GLU A 35 10.81 8.60 2.00
C GLU A 35 10.28 9.26 0.72
N SER A 36 10.02 8.47 -0.33
CA SER A 36 9.37 8.95 -1.55
C SER A 36 7.87 8.69 -1.60
N MET A 37 7.35 7.92 -0.64
CA MET A 37 5.96 7.53 -0.58
C MET A 37 5.20 8.32 0.48
N LEU A 38 4.07 8.87 0.05
CA LEU A 38 3.07 9.45 0.92
C LEU A 38 1.85 8.53 0.87
N GLU A 39 1.51 7.89 1.99
CA GLU A 39 0.24 7.19 2.12
C GLU A 39 -0.81 8.16 2.67
N ILE A 40 -1.96 8.25 2.00
CA ILE A 40 -3.14 8.96 2.49
C ILE A 40 -4.25 7.96 2.76
N ALA A 41 -4.97 8.11 3.86
CA ALA A 41 -6.08 7.23 4.21
C ALA A 41 -7.27 8.04 4.72
N THR A 42 -8.47 7.63 4.30
CA THR A 42 -9.72 8.15 4.86
C THR A 42 -9.98 7.56 6.24
N GLY A 43 -10.89 8.17 7.00
CA GLY A 43 -11.58 7.47 8.08
C GLY A 43 -12.56 6.42 7.56
N GLY A 44 -13.29 5.79 8.47
CA GLY A 44 -14.41 4.90 8.12
C GLY A 44 -15.51 5.66 7.39
N CYS A 45 -15.80 5.25 6.15
CA CYS A 45 -16.81 5.88 5.30
C CYS A 45 -18.04 4.96 5.16
N ARG A 46 -19.23 5.55 5.15
CA ARG A 46 -20.51 4.80 5.01
C ARG A 46 -20.84 4.48 3.56
N ASP A 47 -20.36 5.30 2.65
CA ASP A 47 -20.61 5.23 1.22
C ASP A 47 -19.47 5.93 0.46
N ILE A 48 -19.48 5.76 -0.86
CA ILE A 48 -18.45 6.30 -1.76
C ILE A 48 -18.46 7.83 -1.82
N SER A 49 -19.61 8.49 -1.62
CA SER A 49 -19.69 9.94 -1.62
C SER A 49 -19.00 10.53 -0.40
N HIS A 50 -19.16 9.89 0.76
CA HIS A 50 -18.43 10.25 1.97
C HIS A 50 -16.91 10.03 1.81
N ALA A 51 -16.50 8.92 1.20
CA ALA A 51 -15.09 8.65 0.91
C ALA A 51 -14.50 9.68 -0.06
N GLN A 52 -15.24 10.05 -1.12
CA GLN A 52 -14.82 11.06 -2.07
C GLN A 52 -14.64 12.44 -1.41
N ILE A 53 -15.54 12.83 -0.50
CA ILE A 53 -15.42 14.09 0.25
C ILE A 53 -14.13 14.09 1.09
N GLN A 54 -13.88 13.02 1.85
CA GLN A 54 -12.68 12.92 2.67
C GLN A 54 -11.40 12.90 1.83
N LEU A 55 -11.35 12.08 0.78
CA LEU A 55 -10.20 12.03 -0.14
C LEU A 55 -9.94 13.38 -0.80
N SER A 56 -10.98 14.10 -1.22
CA SER A 56 -10.84 15.43 -1.82
C SER A 56 -10.26 16.44 -0.82
N ALA A 57 -10.71 16.40 0.44
CA ALA A 57 -10.18 17.26 1.50
C ALA A 57 -8.70 16.96 1.79
N ILE A 58 -8.35 15.67 1.92
CA ILE A 58 -6.97 15.23 2.14
C ILE A 58 -6.09 15.64 0.96
N GLN A 59 -6.52 15.37 -0.27
CA GLN A 59 -5.81 15.72 -1.50
C GLN A 59 -5.52 17.23 -1.56
N GLN A 60 -6.51 18.08 -1.27
CA GLN A 60 -6.32 19.53 -1.28
C GLN A 60 -5.30 20.00 -0.23
N ALA A 61 -5.33 19.43 0.98
CA ALA A 61 -4.35 19.73 2.02
C ALA A 61 -2.93 19.31 1.59
N VAL A 62 -2.80 18.08 1.09
CA VAL A 62 -1.53 17.53 0.58
C VAL A 62 -0.99 18.38 -0.57
N GLN A 63 -1.82 18.80 -1.52
CA GLN A 63 -1.40 19.65 -2.64
C GLN A 63 -0.89 21.01 -2.18
N ARG A 64 -1.58 21.66 -1.22
CA ARG A 64 -1.11 22.92 -0.65
C ARG A 64 0.23 22.76 0.08
N ALA A 65 0.38 21.72 0.89
CA ALA A 65 1.63 21.42 1.56
C ALA A 65 2.76 21.13 0.56
N ALA A 66 2.49 20.32 -0.47
CA ALA A 66 3.48 20.00 -1.50
C ALA A 66 3.98 21.26 -2.22
N LEU A 67 3.08 22.21 -2.54
CA LEU A 67 3.47 23.49 -3.14
C LEU A 67 4.41 24.32 -2.25
N ARG A 68 4.23 24.31 -0.92
CA ARG A 68 5.12 25.01 0.02
C ARG A 68 6.53 24.43 0.05
N HIS A 69 6.65 23.11 -0.19
CA HIS A 69 7.93 22.39 -0.23
C HIS A 69 8.48 22.22 -1.65
N HIS A 70 7.89 22.90 -2.65
CA HIS A 70 8.26 22.78 -4.07
C HIS A 70 8.15 21.34 -4.62
N LEU A 71 7.31 20.51 -4.03
CA LEU A 71 7.03 19.14 -4.45
C LEU A 71 5.77 19.06 -5.32
N GLN A 72 5.63 17.96 -6.05
CA GLN A 72 4.38 17.58 -6.71
C GLN A 72 3.96 16.14 -6.37
N ILE A 73 2.68 15.85 -6.57
CA ILE A 73 2.05 14.57 -6.27
C ILE A 73 1.45 13.99 -7.54
N CYS A 74 1.68 12.71 -7.79
CA CYS A 74 1.08 11.94 -8.86
C CYS A 74 0.70 10.54 -8.37
N GLY A 75 -0.22 9.89 -9.08
CA GLY A 75 -0.55 8.47 -8.91
C GLY A 75 0.34 7.57 -9.78
N GLY A 76 -0.20 6.43 -10.18
CA GLY A 76 0.50 5.37 -10.93
C GLY A 76 1.13 4.32 -10.03
N GLY A 77 1.14 3.05 -10.47
CA GLY A 77 1.62 1.92 -9.66
C GLY A 77 3.13 1.82 -9.51
N SER A 78 3.86 2.45 -10.44
CA SER A 78 5.31 2.55 -10.46
C SER A 78 5.72 3.92 -10.98
N HIS A 79 6.86 4.42 -10.51
CA HIS A 79 7.48 5.60 -11.10
C HIS A 79 8.28 5.18 -12.35
N PRO A 80 8.08 5.82 -13.52
CA PRO A 80 8.53 5.29 -14.81
C PRO A 80 10.05 5.17 -14.96
N PHE A 81 10.82 6.05 -14.33
CA PHE A 81 12.28 6.12 -14.48
C PHE A 81 13.06 6.23 -13.16
N HIS A 82 12.41 5.97 -12.01
CA HIS A 82 13.15 6.04 -10.74
C HIS A 82 14.22 4.94 -10.69
N ALA A 83 15.24 5.15 -9.86
CA ALA A 83 16.24 4.15 -9.53
C ALA A 83 16.09 3.72 -8.06
N TRP A 84 15.77 2.45 -7.81
CA TRP A 84 15.55 1.92 -6.46
C TRP A 84 16.77 2.06 -5.55
N GLN A 85 17.99 2.09 -6.11
CA GLN A 85 19.23 2.26 -5.36
C GLN A 85 19.34 3.63 -4.68
N ARG A 86 18.54 4.60 -5.12
CA ARG A 86 18.52 5.97 -4.55
C ARG A 86 17.44 6.15 -3.47
N GLN A 87 16.59 5.16 -3.27
CA GLN A 87 15.47 5.27 -2.35
C GLN A 87 15.94 5.07 -0.91
N GLN A 88 15.53 6.00 -0.05
CA GLN A 88 15.78 5.93 1.37
C GLN A 88 14.60 5.24 2.04
N ILE A 89 14.92 4.29 2.92
CA ILE A 89 13.94 3.62 3.76
C ILE A 89 13.57 4.58 4.89
N SER A 90 12.27 4.74 5.13
CA SER A 90 11.74 5.61 6.18
C SER A 90 12.28 5.16 7.55
N ASP A 91 12.50 6.12 8.47
CA ASP A 91 13.01 5.84 9.81
C ASP A 91 11.94 5.20 10.71
N ASN A 92 11.65 3.92 10.44
CA ASN A 92 10.71 3.11 11.19
C ASN A 92 11.36 1.75 11.50
N PRO A 93 11.44 1.33 12.78
CA PRO A 93 12.06 0.06 13.18
C PRO A 93 11.52 -1.16 12.41
N ARG A 94 10.24 -1.12 12.02
CA ARG A 94 9.62 -2.18 11.22
C ARG A 94 10.24 -2.32 9.82
N TYR A 95 10.52 -1.20 9.17
CA TYR A 95 11.11 -1.20 7.83
C TYR A 95 12.60 -1.56 7.89
N VAL A 96 13.31 -1.19 8.96
CA VAL A 96 14.68 -1.66 9.20
C VAL A 96 14.74 -3.19 9.25
N LYS A 97 13.85 -3.82 10.03
CA LYS A 97 13.72 -5.30 10.08
C LYS A 97 13.42 -5.91 8.70
N THR A 98 12.59 -5.22 7.90
CA THR A 98 12.26 -5.66 6.53
C THR A 98 13.50 -5.67 5.64
N VAL A 99 14.37 -4.66 5.75
CA VAL A 99 15.66 -4.62 5.04
C VAL A 99 16.60 -5.72 5.51
N GLU A 100 16.66 -6.01 6.81
CA GLU A 100 17.47 -7.11 7.35
C GLU A 100 17.04 -8.48 6.79
N HIS A 101 15.73 -8.70 6.62
CA HIS A 101 15.21 -9.96 6.09
C HIS A 101 15.30 -10.11 4.57
N PHE A 102 15.02 -9.03 3.82
CA PHE A 102 14.81 -9.09 2.38
C PHE A 102 15.88 -8.36 1.56
N GLY A 103 16.78 -7.62 2.21
CA GLY A 103 17.91 -6.94 1.58
C GLY A 103 17.46 -6.00 0.47
N TYR A 104 18.04 -6.15 -0.72
CA TYR A 104 17.73 -5.30 -1.87
C TYR A 104 16.25 -5.33 -2.27
N LEU A 105 15.51 -6.43 -2.03
CA LEU A 105 14.08 -6.54 -2.33
C LEU A 105 13.24 -5.50 -1.56
N ALA A 106 13.67 -5.11 -0.36
CA ALA A 106 12.98 -4.08 0.42
C ALA A 106 13.15 -2.68 -0.19
N GLN A 107 14.35 -2.33 -0.67
CA GLN A 107 14.60 -1.05 -1.37
C GLN A 107 13.82 -0.96 -2.68
N GLN A 108 13.64 -2.12 -3.27
CA GLN A 108 12.90 -2.37 -4.47
C GLN A 108 11.37 -2.19 -4.27
N ALA A 109 10.84 -2.22 -3.04
CA ALA A 109 9.42 -2.11 -2.72
C ALA A 109 8.82 -0.69 -2.86
N THR A 110 9.52 0.25 -3.51
CA THR A 110 8.98 1.57 -3.88
C THR A 110 7.98 1.44 -5.04
N VAL A 111 6.78 0.94 -4.71
CA VAL A 111 5.64 0.77 -5.62
C VAL A 111 4.36 1.24 -4.94
N PHE A 112 3.42 1.78 -5.70
CA PHE A 112 2.29 2.54 -5.14
C PHE A 112 0.98 1.82 -5.38
N GLY A 113 0.27 1.48 -4.31
CA GLY A 113 -0.98 0.72 -4.39
C GLY A 113 -2.17 1.48 -3.84
N GLN A 114 -3.34 1.23 -4.41
CA GLN A 114 -4.60 1.55 -3.78
C GLN A 114 -5.04 0.38 -2.90
N HIS A 115 -5.25 0.66 -1.61
CA HIS A 115 -5.80 -0.30 -0.66
C HIS A 115 -7.25 0.07 -0.33
N VAL A 116 -8.15 -0.91 -0.35
CA VAL A 116 -9.56 -0.72 -0.03
C VAL A 116 -9.96 -1.63 1.12
N HIS A 117 -10.42 -1.02 2.22
CA HIS A 117 -10.95 -1.73 3.38
C HIS A 117 -12.47 -1.83 3.32
N VAL A 118 -13.00 -3.04 3.50
CA VAL A 118 -14.44 -3.31 3.59
C VAL A 118 -14.77 -3.86 4.97
N GLY A 119 -15.62 -3.15 5.72
CA GLY A 119 -16.02 -3.54 7.08
C GLY A 119 -16.84 -4.83 7.11
N CYS A 120 -16.57 -5.67 8.11
CA CYS A 120 -17.26 -6.95 8.34
C CYS A 120 -17.78 -7.02 9.78
N GLN A 121 -18.89 -7.74 10.01
CA GLN A 121 -19.47 -7.88 11.36
C GLN A 121 -18.74 -8.92 12.20
N SER A 122 -18.15 -9.94 11.56
CA SER A 122 -17.44 -11.02 12.23
C SER A 122 -16.22 -11.48 11.43
N GLY A 123 -15.38 -12.30 12.08
CA GLY A 123 -14.25 -12.94 11.41
C GLY A 123 -14.68 -13.93 10.32
N ASP A 124 -15.78 -14.65 10.51
CA ASP A 124 -16.29 -15.60 9.51
C ASP A 124 -16.82 -14.87 8.27
N ASP A 125 -17.50 -13.73 8.47
CA ASP A 125 -17.90 -12.86 7.34
C ASP A 125 -16.67 -12.35 6.59
N ALA A 126 -15.59 -12.02 7.31
CA ALA A 126 -14.35 -11.57 6.68
C ALA A 126 -13.72 -12.67 5.82
N ILE A 127 -13.72 -13.93 6.27
CA ILE A 127 -13.22 -15.06 5.47
C ILE A 127 -14.12 -15.32 4.25
N TYR A 128 -15.44 -15.29 4.43
CA TYR A 128 -16.38 -15.43 3.32
C TYR A 128 -16.18 -14.33 2.27
N LEU A 129 -16.10 -13.07 2.71
CA LEU A 129 -15.89 -11.93 1.83
C LEU A 129 -14.55 -12.01 1.11
N LEU A 130 -13.47 -12.38 1.81
CA LEU A 130 -12.15 -12.57 1.20
C LEU A 130 -12.19 -13.59 0.07
N HIS A 131 -12.81 -14.75 0.28
CA HIS A 131 -12.93 -15.78 -0.76
C HIS A 131 -13.78 -15.30 -1.94
N GLY A 132 -14.85 -14.57 -1.67
CA GLY A 132 -15.69 -13.94 -2.70
C GLY A 132 -14.90 -12.95 -3.57
N LEU A 133 -14.17 -12.03 -2.93
CA LEU A 133 -13.35 -11.02 -3.61
C LEU A 133 -12.16 -11.62 -4.35
N SER A 134 -11.58 -12.72 -3.84
CA SER A 134 -10.44 -13.40 -4.47
C SER A 134 -10.74 -13.85 -5.90
N ARG A 135 -12.01 -14.17 -6.20
CA ARG A 135 -12.47 -14.53 -7.56
C ARG A 135 -12.39 -13.37 -8.55
N PHE A 136 -12.37 -12.13 -8.05
CA PHE A 136 -12.38 -10.91 -8.84
C PHE A 136 -11.04 -10.18 -8.84
N VAL A 137 -10.01 -10.69 -8.16
CA VAL A 137 -8.66 -10.12 -8.15
C VAL A 137 -8.14 -9.79 -9.57
N PRO A 138 -8.25 -10.68 -10.57
CA PRO A 138 -7.81 -10.34 -11.93
C PRO A 138 -8.54 -9.13 -12.54
N HIS A 139 -9.80 -8.92 -12.18
CA HIS A 139 -10.61 -7.80 -12.67
C HIS A 139 -10.16 -6.49 -12.02
N PHE A 140 -9.90 -6.50 -10.70
CA PHE A 140 -9.38 -5.33 -10.00
C PHE A 140 -8.03 -4.89 -10.54
N ILE A 141 -7.14 -5.85 -10.83
CA ILE A 141 -5.84 -5.59 -11.44
C ILE A 141 -6.02 -4.99 -12.84
N ALA A 142 -6.82 -5.61 -13.69
CA ALA A 142 -7.00 -5.17 -15.08
C ALA A 142 -7.61 -3.75 -15.18
N LEU A 143 -8.57 -3.43 -14.32
CA LEU A 143 -9.26 -2.13 -14.33
C LEU A 143 -8.43 -0.99 -13.75
N ASN A 144 -7.43 -1.29 -12.92
CA ASN A 144 -6.58 -0.30 -12.25
C ASN A 144 -5.11 -0.42 -12.67
N ALA A 145 -4.82 -0.98 -13.83
CA ALA A 145 -3.44 -1.14 -14.29
C ALA A 145 -2.84 0.23 -14.68
N ALA A 146 -1.81 0.65 -13.94
CA ALA A 146 -1.17 1.98 -14.10
C ALA A 146 0.35 1.92 -13.88
N SER A 147 0.98 0.78 -14.19
CA SER A 147 2.42 0.57 -14.01
C SER A 147 3.07 -0.17 -15.20
N PRO A 148 3.04 0.38 -16.43
CA PRO A 148 3.67 -0.27 -17.58
C PRO A 148 5.19 -0.08 -17.64
N TRP A 149 5.71 1.00 -17.05
CA TRP A 149 7.14 1.33 -17.04
C TRP A 149 7.80 0.93 -15.72
N PHE A 150 9.06 0.50 -15.80
CA PHE A 150 9.85 0.12 -14.65
C PHE A 150 11.34 0.39 -14.89
N ASP A 151 12.00 1.12 -13.99
CA ASP A 151 13.43 1.48 -14.09
C ASP A 151 13.83 1.96 -15.51
N SER A 152 13.04 2.88 -16.08
CA SER A 152 13.20 3.43 -17.44
C SER A 152 13.00 2.43 -18.59
N THR A 153 12.44 1.26 -18.30
CA THR A 153 12.20 0.17 -19.26
C THR A 153 10.71 -0.12 -19.38
N ASP A 154 10.23 -0.29 -20.62
CA ASP A 154 8.89 -0.82 -20.86
C ASP A 154 8.85 -2.28 -20.41
N SER A 155 8.08 -2.55 -19.35
CA SER A 155 7.96 -3.90 -18.77
C SER A 155 7.17 -4.86 -19.65
N ARG A 156 6.42 -4.35 -20.64
CA ARG A 156 5.41 -5.06 -21.44
C ARG A 156 4.17 -5.53 -20.67
N PHE A 157 4.07 -5.25 -19.37
CA PHE A 157 2.87 -5.44 -18.58
C PHE A 157 2.03 -4.16 -18.57
N ALA A 158 0.72 -4.28 -18.35
CA ALA A 158 -0.11 -3.13 -18.00
C ALA A 158 0.06 -2.76 -16.51
N CYS A 159 0.18 -3.78 -15.66
CA CYS A 159 0.46 -3.67 -14.22
C CYS A 159 1.70 -4.50 -13.90
N SER A 160 2.84 -3.85 -13.70
CA SER A 160 4.10 -4.50 -13.30
C SER A 160 4.31 -4.50 -11.79
N ARG A 161 3.60 -3.64 -11.04
CA ARG A 161 3.74 -3.45 -9.58
C ARG A 161 3.71 -4.76 -8.80
N LEU A 162 2.74 -5.64 -9.06
CA LEU A 162 2.52 -6.84 -8.26
C LEU A 162 3.65 -7.86 -8.35
N ASN A 163 4.37 -7.86 -9.47
CA ASN A 163 5.55 -8.73 -9.64
C ASN A 163 6.67 -8.36 -8.66
N ARG A 164 6.60 -7.19 -8.01
CA ARG A 164 7.63 -6.75 -7.07
C ARG A 164 7.72 -7.60 -5.81
N PHE A 165 6.59 -8.14 -5.40
CA PHE A 165 6.51 -8.99 -4.24
C PHE A 165 6.67 -10.48 -4.58
N SER A 166 6.91 -10.87 -5.85
CA SER A 166 6.94 -12.29 -6.26
C SER A 166 7.99 -13.14 -5.53
N SER A 167 9.05 -12.50 -5.04
CA SER A 167 10.12 -13.15 -4.28
C SER A 167 9.80 -13.31 -2.79
N TYR A 168 8.71 -12.70 -2.30
CA TYR A 168 8.27 -12.83 -0.92
C TYR A 168 7.49 -14.14 -0.75
N PRO A 169 7.78 -14.93 0.31
CA PRO A 169 7.22 -16.27 0.48
C PRO A 169 5.70 -16.29 0.69
N ASP A 170 5.14 -15.14 1.05
CA ASP A 170 3.75 -14.91 1.42
C ASP A 170 3.02 -13.98 0.44
N ASN A 171 3.53 -13.79 -0.77
CA ASN A 171 2.83 -13.07 -1.84
C ASN A 171 1.71 -13.92 -2.46
N GLY A 172 0.70 -13.25 -3.01
CA GLY A 172 -0.39 -13.82 -3.79
C GLY A 172 -1.62 -14.11 -2.93
N PRO A 173 -2.42 -15.12 -3.30
CA PRO A 173 -3.63 -15.43 -2.55
C PRO A 173 -3.29 -15.98 -1.16
N MET A 174 -4.07 -15.57 -0.16
CA MET A 174 -4.00 -16.15 1.18
C MET A 174 -4.21 -17.68 1.11
N PRO A 175 -3.41 -18.49 1.84
CA PRO A 175 -3.66 -19.92 1.98
C PRO A 175 -5.10 -20.20 2.44
N TRP A 176 -5.70 -21.23 1.85
CA TRP A 176 -7.11 -21.54 2.08
C TRP A 176 -7.40 -21.88 3.56
N VAL A 177 -8.43 -21.24 4.11
CA VAL A 177 -9.03 -21.57 5.41
C VAL A 177 -10.56 -21.48 5.27
N ALA A 178 -11.28 -22.35 5.98
CA ALA A 178 -12.74 -22.40 5.87
C ALA A 178 -13.45 -21.31 6.69
N ASP A 179 -12.85 -20.91 7.81
CA ASP A 179 -13.48 -20.05 8.82
C ASP A 179 -12.42 -19.24 9.58
N TRP A 180 -12.88 -18.36 10.48
CA TRP A 180 -12.02 -17.52 11.30
C TRP A 180 -11.13 -18.32 12.25
N GLN A 181 -11.60 -19.47 12.72
CA GLN A 181 -10.79 -20.31 13.60
C GLN A 181 -9.60 -20.91 12.83
N GLY A 182 -9.82 -21.34 11.59
CA GLY A 182 -8.81 -21.76 10.64
C GLY A 182 -7.83 -20.64 10.33
N PHE A 183 -8.32 -19.43 10.09
CA PHE A 183 -7.48 -18.25 9.93
C PHE A 183 -6.57 -18.00 11.14
N ARG A 184 -7.11 -18.06 12.36
CA ARG A 184 -6.31 -17.88 13.59
C ARG A 184 -5.23 -18.96 13.74
N ARG A 185 -5.52 -20.21 13.34
CA ARG A 185 -4.53 -21.29 13.32
C ARG A 185 -3.43 -21.02 12.28
N LEU A 186 -3.81 -20.64 11.07
CA LEU A 186 -2.89 -20.26 9.99
C LEU A 186 -1.97 -19.13 10.44
N PHE A 187 -2.53 -18.04 10.97
CA PHE A 187 -1.73 -16.90 11.40
C PHE A 187 -0.78 -17.26 12.55
N ARG A 188 -1.23 -18.07 13.51
CA ARG A 188 -0.35 -18.58 14.58
C ARG A 188 0.82 -19.39 14.01
N GLN A 189 0.59 -20.21 12.98
CA GLN A 189 1.65 -20.96 12.32
C GLN A 189 2.65 -20.04 11.62
N LEU A 190 2.17 -19.03 10.90
CA LEU A 190 3.00 -18.03 10.23
C LEU A 190 3.81 -17.20 11.22
N SER A 191 3.25 -16.87 12.39
CA SER A 191 3.96 -16.12 13.44
C SER A 191 5.10 -16.89 14.12
N TYR A 192 5.24 -18.20 13.87
CA TYR A 192 6.42 -18.95 14.30
C TYR A 192 7.62 -18.74 13.36
N THR A 193 7.42 -18.12 12.20
CA THR A 193 8.51 -17.68 11.34
C THR A 193 9.11 -16.39 11.88
N SER A 194 10.40 -16.13 11.61
CA SER A 194 11.03 -14.86 12.02
C SER A 194 10.53 -13.65 11.22
N MET A 195 9.78 -13.87 10.13
CA MET A 195 9.41 -12.85 9.16
C MET A 195 8.09 -12.13 9.48
N ILE A 196 7.17 -12.77 10.21
CA ILE A 196 5.79 -12.29 10.38
C ILE A 196 5.49 -12.10 11.87
N ASP A 197 5.48 -10.85 12.34
CA ASP A 197 5.08 -10.52 13.71
C ASP A 197 3.63 -10.04 13.78
N SER A 198 3.14 -9.47 12.69
CA SER A 198 1.83 -8.81 12.61
C SER A 198 1.15 -9.07 11.27
N MET A 199 -0.15 -8.75 11.20
CA MET A 199 -0.88 -8.79 9.94
C MET A 199 -0.24 -7.91 8.88
N LYS A 200 0.37 -6.79 9.28
CA LYS A 200 0.92 -5.82 8.34
C LYS A 200 2.08 -6.41 7.54
N ASP A 201 2.75 -7.43 8.05
CA ASP A 201 3.93 -8.07 7.45
C ASP A 201 3.58 -9.07 6.36
N LEU A 202 2.28 -9.36 6.18
CA LEU A 202 1.78 -10.26 5.16
C LEU A 202 1.57 -9.55 3.81
N HIS A 203 2.07 -10.15 2.73
CA HIS A 203 2.01 -9.61 1.36
C HIS A 203 0.89 -10.21 0.51
N TRP A 204 -0.16 -10.74 1.14
CA TRP A 204 -1.31 -11.28 0.40
C TRP A 204 -2.06 -10.22 -0.41
N ASP A 205 -2.59 -10.64 -1.55
CA ASP A 205 -3.46 -9.88 -2.45
C ASP A 205 -4.67 -9.27 -1.71
N ILE A 206 -5.27 -10.09 -0.84
CA ILE A 206 -6.39 -9.72 0.02
C ILE A 206 -6.12 -10.28 1.42
N ARG A 207 -6.32 -9.45 2.44
CA ARG A 207 -6.01 -9.81 3.83
C ARG A 207 -7.10 -9.35 4.79
N PRO A 208 -7.50 -10.17 5.78
CA PRO A 208 -8.35 -9.70 6.86
C PRO A 208 -7.53 -8.83 7.84
N SER A 209 -8.13 -7.75 8.34
CA SER A 209 -7.55 -6.87 9.35
C SER A 209 -8.41 -6.90 10.63
N PRO A 210 -8.09 -7.77 11.60
CA PRO A 210 -8.83 -7.85 12.86
C PRO A 210 -8.83 -6.55 13.66
N GLN A 211 -7.74 -5.76 13.58
CA GLN A 211 -7.62 -4.49 14.29
C GLN A 211 -8.66 -3.46 13.83
N PHE A 212 -9.03 -3.52 12.54
CA PHE A 212 -10.03 -2.61 11.96
C PHE A 212 -11.40 -3.28 11.72
N GLY A 213 -11.51 -4.60 11.90
CA GLY A 213 -12.72 -5.35 11.57
C GLY A 213 -13.04 -5.32 10.07
N THR A 214 -12.02 -5.44 9.21
CA THR A 214 -12.16 -5.27 7.75
C THR A 214 -11.53 -6.42 6.96
N VAL A 215 -11.90 -6.52 5.67
CA VAL A 215 -11.13 -7.20 4.62
C VAL A 215 -10.50 -6.14 3.74
N GLU A 216 -9.21 -6.26 3.48
CA GLU A 216 -8.40 -5.28 2.75
C GLU A 216 -7.98 -5.85 1.38
N VAL A 217 -8.38 -5.18 0.30
CA VAL A 217 -7.95 -5.50 -1.09
C VAL A 217 -6.75 -4.63 -1.46
N ARG A 218 -5.65 -5.24 -1.92
CA ARG A 218 -4.35 -4.56 -2.06
C ARG A 218 -3.68 -4.70 -3.44
N VAL A 219 -4.43 -5.23 -4.40
CA VAL A 219 -3.91 -5.62 -5.74
C VAL A 219 -3.92 -4.49 -6.78
N MET A 220 -4.55 -3.35 -6.47
CA MET A 220 -4.72 -2.26 -7.42
C MET A 220 -3.50 -1.33 -7.39
N ASP A 221 -3.07 -0.85 -8.55
CA ASP A 221 -2.16 0.30 -8.60
C ASP A 221 -2.89 1.55 -8.11
N THR A 222 -2.15 2.55 -7.66
CA THR A 222 -2.72 3.88 -7.47
C THR A 222 -3.18 4.44 -8.82
N PRO A 223 -4.45 4.86 -8.97
CA PRO A 223 -4.96 5.44 -10.21
C PRO A 223 -4.27 6.74 -10.63
#